data_AF-A0A3M2B4R7-F1
#
_entry.id   AF-A0A3M2B4R7-F1
#
_cell.length_a   1.000
_cell.length_b   1.000
_cell.length_c   1.000
_cell.angle_alpha   90.00
_cell.angle_beta   90.00
_cell.angle_gamma   90.00
#
_symmetry.space_group_name_H-M   'P 1'
#
loop_
_entity.id
_entity.type
_entity.pdbx_description
1 polymer ?
#
loop_
_entity_poly.entity_id
_entity_poly.type
_entity_poly.pdbx_seq_one_letter_code
_entity_poly.pdbx_strand_id
1 'polypeptide(L)'
;MSITGSLVGALFLLYTPPTTFKSLVPFLIFTAVLLLAFSEAIKRAIAGFLLEGKKLPYVFPLALQFITGVYGSYFGAGIGIMMLASLSLSGIGNIHTANALKNLLGFVINLVGAFVFALSGKVSWHFVALLMPSFALGGYVGARVSLIFPPRWVKVFIILWGVFIGSYLFVK
;
A
#
# COMPACT_ATOMS: atom_id res chain seq x y z
N MET A 1 -2.45 -13.97 -7.88
CA MET A 1 -3.33 -13.25 -6.94
C MET A 1 -3.08 -11.77 -6.84
N SER A 2 -1.83 -11.30 -6.84
CA SER A 2 -1.56 -9.85 -6.86
C SER A 2 -2.15 -9.16 -8.09
N ILE A 3 -1.99 -9.76 -9.28
CA ILE A 3 -2.52 -9.22 -10.56
C ILE A 3 -4.05 -9.21 -10.56
N THR A 4 -4.68 -10.33 -10.20
CA THR A 4 -6.15 -10.43 -10.13
C THR A 4 -6.73 -9.50 -9.07
N GLY A 5 -6.08 -9.40 -7.90
CA GLY A 5 -6.43 -8.45 -6.86
C GLY A 5 -6.27 -7.00 -7.32
N SER A 6 -5.16 -6.64 -7.99
CA SER A 6 -4.97 -5.29 -8.50
C SER A 6 -5.96 -4.91 -9.59
N LEU A 7 -6.35 -5.84 -10.46
CA LEU A 7 -7.40 -5.61 -11.44
C LEU A 7 -8.73 -5.28 -10.75
N VAL A 8 -9.13 -6.07 -9.75
CA VAL A 8 -10.34 -5.82 -8.96
C VAL A 8 -10.26 -4.47 -8.22
N GLY A 9 -9.12 -4.16 -7.60
CA GLY A 9 -8.90 -2.88 -6.92
C GLY A 9 -9.00 -1.68 -7.87
N ALA A 10 -8.37 -1.76 -9.04
CA ALA A 10 -8.42 -0.71 -10.06
C ALA A 10 -9.84 -0.51 -10.59
N LEU A 11 -10.56 -1.60 -10.85
CA LEU A 11 -11.96 -1.55 -11.29
C LEU A 11 -12.85 -0.94 -10.21
N PHE A 12 -12.69 -1.34 -8.95
CA PHE A 12 -13.42 -0.70 -7.85
C PHE A 12 -13.17 0.80 -7.83
N LEU A 13 -11.92 1.25 -7.94
CA LEU A 13 -11.62 2.68 -7.94
C LEU A 13 -12.26 3.39 -9.14
N LEU A 14 -12.26 2.75 -10.31
CA LEU A 14 -12.82 3.31 -11.53
C LEU A 14 -14.35 3.46 -11.51
N TYR A 15 -15.05 2.51 -10.89
CA TYR A 15 -16.50 2.48 -10.76
C TYR A 15 -17.01 3.12 -9.46
N THR A 16 -16.13 3.41 -8.49
CA THR A 16 -16.52 4.10 -7.26
C THR A 16 -16.89 5.55 -7.61
N PRO A 17 -18.12 6.00 -7.28
CA PRO A 17 -18.49 7.40 -7.46
C PRO A 17 -17.55 8.32 -6.67
N PRO A 18 -17.21 9.53 -7.18
CA PRO A 18 -16.33 10.46 -6.49
C PRO A 18 -16.78 10.81 -5.06
N THR A 19 -18.10 10.87 -4.84
CA THR A 19 -18.71 11.12 -3.53
C THR A 19 -18.44 9.99 -2.55
N THR A 20 -18.66 8.74 -2.97
CA THR A 20 -18.39 7.54 -2.16
C THR A 20 -16.89 7.41 -1.87
N PHE A 21 -16.03 7.67 -2.86
CA PHE A 21 -14.58 7.64 -2.66
C PHE A 21 -14.16 8.67 -1.61
N LYS A 22 -14.66 9.91 -1.70
CA LYS A 22 -14.35 10.97 -0.73
C LYS A 22 -14.71 10.54 0.71
N SER A 23 -15.86 9.89 0.89
CA SER A 23 -16.28 9.38 2.22
C SER A 23 -15.44 8.19 2.70
N LEU A 24 -14.86 7.40 1.79
CA LEU A 24 -13.99 6.26 2.12
C LEU A 24 -12.55 6.69 2.44
N VAL A 25 -12.05 7.78 1.87
CA VAL A 25 -10.67 8.26 2.04
C VAL A 25 -10.24 8.36 3.51
N PRO A 26 -11.03 8.94 4.45
CA PRO A 26 -10.65 8.99 5.86
C PRO A 26 -10.37 7.60 6.44
N PHE A 27 -11.24 6.63 6.17
CA PHE A 27 -11.09 5.25 6.65
C PHE A 27 -9.86 4.58 6.05
N LEU A 28 -9.55 4.83 4.78
CA LEU A 28 -8.35 4.30 4.11
C LEU A 28 -7.07 4.87 4.71
N ILE A 29 -7.06 6.18 5.02
CA ILE A 29 -5.95 6.86 5.69
C ILE A 29 -5.76 6.29 7.09
N PHE A 30 -6.82 6.19 7.90
CA PHE A 30 -6.72 5.60 9.23
C PHE A 30 -6.23 4.16 9.19
N THR A 31 -6.68 3.37 8.22
CA THR A 31 -6.19 1.99 8.02
C THR A 31 -4.69 1.98 7.71
N ALA A 32 -4.23 2.83 6.79
CA ALA A 32 -2.80 2.94 6.45
C ALA A 32 -1.95 3.38 7.65
N VAL A 33 -2.45 4.35 8.42
CA VAL A 33 -1.81 4.85 9.64
C VAL A 33 -1.73 3.76 10.70
N LEU A 34 -2.81 3.01 10.93
CA LEU A 34 -2.84 1.90 11.89
C LEU A 34 -1.86 0.79 11.46
N LEU A 35 -1.88 0.39 10.20
CA LEU A 35 -0.93 -0.58 9.66
C LEU A 35 0.52 -0.12 9.86
N LEU A 36 0.79 1.17 9.61
CA LEU A 36 2.10 1.75 9.83
C LEU A 36 2.46 1.79 11.31
N ALA A 37 1.56 2.25 12.18
CA ALA A 37 1.77 2.34 13.62
C ALA A 37 2.13 0.97 14.20
N PHE A 38 1.35 -0.05 13.88
CA PHE A 38 1.52 -1.42 14.35
C PHE A 38 2.50 -2.26 13.51
N SER A 39 3.23 -1.67 12.55
CA SER A 39 4.13 -2.39 11.65
C SER A 39 5.10 -3.33 12.37
N GLU A 40 5.68 -2.90 13.48
CA GLU A 40 6.67 -3.68 14.24
C GLU A 40 6.02 -4.78 15.07
N ALA A 41 4.83 -4.54 15.62
CA ALA A 41 4.06 -5.55 16.33
C ALA A 41 3.60 -6.65 15.35
N ILE A 42 3.12 -6.27 14.16
CA ILE A 42 2.72 -7.20 13.10
C ILE A 42 3.91 -8.06 12.67
N LYS A 43 5.07 -7.45 12.37
CA LYS A 43 6.29 -8.18 12.00
C LYS A 43 6.72 -9.17 13.09
N ARG A 44 6.71 -8.75 14.36
CA ARG A 44 7.07 -9.61 15.50
C ARG A 44 6.09 -10.77 15.68
N ALA A 45 4.79 -10.51 15.58
CA ALA A 45 3.75 -11.53 15.68
C ALA A 45 3.91 -12.58 14.58
N ILE A 46 4.16 -12.15 13.34
CA ILE A 46 4.40 -13.06 12.20
C ILE A 46 5.70 -13.85 12.40
N ALA A 47 6.79 -13.20 12.83
CA ALA A 47 8.04 -13.89 13.10
C ALA A 47 7.89 -14.95 14.20
N GLY A 48 7.22 -14.62 15.31
CA GLY A 48 6.92 -15.58 16.38
C GLY A 48 6.08 -16.76 15.90
N PHE A 49 5.04 -16.48 15.10
CA PHE A 49 4.19 -17.51 14.52
C PHE A 49 4.95 -18.48 13.60
N LEU A 50 5.89 -17.98 12.79
CA LEU A 50 6.72 -18.79 11.90
C LEU A 50 7.74 -19.63 12.67
N LEU A 51 8.30 -19.11 13.77
CA LEU A 51 9.24 -19.83 14.64
C LEU A 51 8.56 -20.97 15.42
N GLU A 52 7.27 -20.85 15.74
CA GLU A 52 6.47 -21.93 16.35
C GLU A 52 6.19 -23.11 15.40
N GLY A 53 6.66 -23.06 14.14
CA GLY A 53 6.49 -24.14 13.17
C GLY A 53 5.04 -24.36 12.72
N LYS A 54 4.13 -23.45 13.08
CA LYS A 54 2.72 -23.50 12.67
C LYS A 54 2.62 -23.22 11.17
N LYS A 55 2.33 -24.26 10.40
CA LYS A 55 2.02 -24.12 8.97
C LYS A 55 0.59 -23.60 8.85
N LEU A 56 0.43 -22.35 8.42
CA LEU A 56 -0.87 -21.86 7.98
C LEU A 56 -1.29 -22.61 6.70
N PRO A 57 -2.60 -22.80 6.47
CA PRO A 57 -3.09 -23.27 5.19
C PRO A 57 -2.59 -22.33 4.09
N TYR A 58 -2.09 -22.88 2.97
CA TYR A 58 -1.62 -22.11 1.82
C TYR A 58 -2.64 -21.06 1.31
N VAL A 59 -3.92 -21.28 1.58
CA VAL A 59 -5.03 -20.38 1.25
C VAL A 59 -4.91 -19.02 1.94
N PHE A 60 -4.40 -18.97 3.18
CA PHE A 60 -4.34 -17.74 3.97
C PHE A 60 -3.37 -16.69 3.41
N PRO A 61 -2.08 -16.99 3.16
CA PRO A 61 -1.17 -16.04 2.52
C PRO A 61 -1.63 -15.67 1.11
N LEU A 62 -2.26 -16.60 0.39
CA LEU A 62 -2.80 -16.35 -0.94
C LEU A 62 -3.96 -15.33 -0.93
N ALA A 63 -4.87 -15.44 0.05
CA ALA A 63 -5.95 -14.50 0.29
C ALA A 63 -5.41 -13.13 0.74
N LEU A 64 -4.44 -13.09 1.66
CA LEU A 64 -3.77 -11.85 2.04
C LEU A 64 -3.10 -11.16 0.85
N GLN A 65 -2.47 -11.91 -0.04
CA GLN A 65 -1.86 -11.36 -1.25
C GLN A 65 -2.90 -10.78 -2.20
N PHE A 66 -4.07 -11.42 -2.34
CA PHE A 66 -5.19 -10.90 -3.12
C PHE A 66 -5.70 -9.58 -2.52
N ILE A 67 -5.98 -9.55 -1.21
CA ILE A 67 -6.43 -8.33 -0.49
C ILE A 67 -5.40 -7.21 -0.62
N THR A 68 -4.11 -7.54 -0.52
CA THR A 68 -3.00 -6.60 -0.73
C THR A 68 -3.02 -6.01 -2.14
N GLY A 69 -3.30 -6.84 -3.17
CA GLY A 69 -3.47 -6.39 -4.55
C GLY A 69 -4.65 -5.42 -4.72
N VAL A 70 -5.81 -5.76 -4.16
CA VAL A 70 -7.03 -4.93 -4.22
C VAL A 70 -6.79 -3.59 -3.55
N TYR A 71 -6.36 -3.60 -2.29
CA TYR A 71 -6.08 -2.39 -1.52
C TYR A 71 -4.95 -1.56 -2.15
N GLY A 72 -3.93 -2.25 -2.66
CA GLY A 72 -2.78 -1.65 -3.32
C GLY A 72 -3.12 -0.84 -4.56
N SER A 73 -3.98 -1.37 -5.43
CA SER A 73 -4.40 -0.68 -6.64
C SER A 73 -5.49 0.37 -6.37
N TYR A 74 -6.29 0.18 -5.32
CA TYR A 74 -7.35 1.12 -4.93
C TYR A 74 -6.81 2.37 -4.19
N PHE A 75 -5.87 2.21 -3.26
CA PHE A 75 -5.35 3.31 -2.43
C PHE A 75 -3.82 3.31 -2.29
N GLY A 76 -3.18 2.14 -2.20
CA GLY A 76 -1.72 2.00 -2.24
C GLY A 76 -0.95 2.39 -0.98
N ALA A 77 -1.48 3.25 -0.10
CA ALA A 77 -0.77 3.66 1.12
C ALA A 77 -0.62 2.49 2.11
N GLY A 78 0.58 2.23 2.64
CA GLY A 78 0.78 1.14 3.61
C GLY A 78 0.78 -0.27 3.03
N ILE A 79 0.58 -0.43 1.71
CA ILE A 79 0.59 -1.73 1.01
C ILE A 79 1.85 -2.55 1.28
N GLY A 80 3.00 -1.91 1.44
CA GLY A 80 4.27 -2.58 1.68
C GLY A 80 4.28 -3.43 2.96
N ILE A 81 3.52 -3.03 3.98
CA ILE A 81 3.41 -3.77 5.25
C ILE A 81 2.55 -5.01 5.05
N MET A 82 1.40 -4.87 4.38
CA MET A 82 0.52 -5.99 4.03
C MET A 82 1.23 -7.01 3.14
N MET A 83 2.03 -6.53 2.20
CA MET A 83 2.76 -7.39 1.28
C MET A 83 3.90 -8.14 1.97
N LEU A 84 4.66 -7.47 2.85
CA LEU A 84 5.67 -8.15 3.66
C LEU A 84 5.01 -9.18 4.58
N ALA A 85 3.86 -8.88 5.19
CA ALA A 85 3.12 -9.84 5.99
C ALA A 85 2.73 -11.08 5.16
N SER A 86 2.15 -10.88 3.98
CA SER A 86 1.77 -11.96 3.06
C SER A 86 2.97 -12.80 2.61
N LEU A 87 4.08 -12.17 2.20
CA LEU A 87 5.28 -12.86 1.73
C LEU A 87 5.99 -13.63 2.85
N SER A 88 6.08 -13.05 4.05
CA SER A 88 6.64 -13.75 5.22
C SER A 88 5.81 -14.98 5.60
N LEU A 89 4.47 -14.86 5.58
CA LEU A 89 3.57 -15.99 5.84
C LEU A 89 3.58 -17.06 4.73
N SER A 90 4.00 -16.69 3.51
CA SER A 90 4.20 -17.62 2.39
C SER A 90 5.47 -18.46 2.51
N GLY A 91 6.27 -18.26 3.57
CA GLY A 91 7.51 -19.01 3.82
C GLY A 91 8.77 -18.39 3.20
N ILE A 92 8.71 -17.13 2.76
CA ILE A 92 9.91 -16.43 2.26
C ILE A 92 10.73 -15.94 3.45
N GLY A 93 11.62 -16.80 3.94
CA GLY A 93 12.46 -16.53 5.11
C GLY A 93 13.58 -15.52 4.89
N ASN A 94 14.00 -15.29 3.64
CA ASN A 94 15.04 -14.32 3.34
C ASN A 94 14.44 -12.91 3.16
N ILE A 95 14.83 -12.00 4.06
CA ILE A 95 14.39 -10.59 4.08
C ILE A 95 14.73 -9.87 2.77
N HIS A 96 15.87 -10.17 2.15
CA HIS A 96 16.25 -9.56 0.87
C HIS A 96 15.34 -10.03 -0.26
N THR A 97 15.04 -11.32 -0.32
CA THR A 97 14.10 -11.88 -1.32
C THR A 97 12.68 -11.35 -1.10
N ALA A 98 12.22 -11.26 0.15
CA ALA A 98 10.92 -10.69 0.48
C ALA A 98 10.84 -9.21 0.08
N ASN A 99 11.91 -8.43 0.31
CA ASN A 99 11.96 -7.03 -0.11
C ASN A 99 12.01 -6.86 -1.64
N ALA A 100 12.76 -7.71 -2.35
CA ALA A 100 12.80 -7.69 -3.81
C ALA A 100 11.41 -8.00 -4.40
N LEU A 101 10.75 -9.04 -3.90
CA LEU A 101 9.39 -9.39 -4.30
C LEU A 101 8.38 -8.30 -3.92
N LYS A 102 8.55 -7.66 -2.76
CA LYS A 102 7.72 -6.51 -2.36
C LYS A 102 7.85 -5.36 -3.37
N ASN A 103 9.05 -5.07 -3.85
CA ASN A 103 9.22 -3.99 -4.82
C ASN A 103 8.67 -4.39 -6.20
N LEU A 104 8.92 -5.62 -6.65
CA LEU A 104 8.43 -6.13 -7.93
C LEU A 104 6.89 -6.21 -7.96
N LEU A 105 6.27 -6.82 -6.95
CA LEU A 105 4.81 -6.93 -6.88
C LEU A 105 4.17 -5.56 -6.69
N GLY A 106 4.80 -4.67 -5.92
CA GLY A 106 4.34 -3.28 -5.79
C GLY A 106 4.37 -2.54 -7.12
N PHE A 107 5.44 -2.72 -7.91
CA PHE A 107 5.52 -2.17 -9.26
C PHE A 107 4.41 -2.71 -10.15
N VAL A 108 4.18 -4.03 -10.17
CA VAL A 108 3.10 -4.66 -10.96
C VAL A 108 1.72 -4.14 -10.56
N ILE A 109 1.42 -4.03 -9.26
CA ILE A 109 0.13 -3.53 -8.77
C ILE A 109 -0.12 -2.08 -9.21
N ASN A 110 0.90 -1.22 -9.09
CA ASN A 110 0.81 0.17 -9.53
C ASN A 110 0.69 0.27 -11.06
N LEU A 111 1.44 -0.54 -11.80
CA LEU A 111 1.41 -0.55 -13.27
C LEU A 111 0.04 -1.01 -13.79
N VAL A 112 -0.53 -2.05 -13.20
CA VAL A 112 -1.90 -2.50 -13.53
C VAL A 112 -2.92 -1.41 -13.24
N GLY A 113 -2.84 -0.76 -12.07
CA GLY A 113 -3.71 0.37 -11.73
C GLY A 113 -3.60 1.52 -12.74
N ALA A 114 -2.37 1.93 -13.05
CA ALA A 114 -2.10 2.99 -14.04
C ALA A 114 -2.65 2.62 -15.42
N PHE A 115 -2.48 1.38 -15.87
CA PHE A 115 -2.94 0.91 -17.17
C PHE A 115 -4.48 0.90 -17.26
N VAL A 116 -5.16 0.40 -16.22
CA VAL A 116 -6.64 0.41 -16.14
C VAL A 116 -7.17 1.85 -16.17
N PHE A 117 -6.55 2.77 -15.44
CA PHE A 117 -6.94 4.18 -15.47
C PHE A 117 -6.69 4.82 -16.83
N ALA A 118 -5.52 4.58 -17.44
CA ALA A 118 -5.18 5.12 -18.76
C ALA A 118 -6.18 4.68 -19.84
N LEU A 119 -6.65 3.42 -19.79
CA LEU A 119 -7.64 2.89 -20.74
C LEU A 119 -9.08 3.32 -20.45
N SER A 120 -9.36 3.88 -19.27
CA SER A 120 -10.74 4.21 -18.87
C SER A 120 -11.35 5.43 -19.57
N GLY A 121 -10.55 6.19 -20.32
CA GLY A 121 -10.98 7.45 -20.95
C GLY A 121 -11.23 8.61 -19.98
N LYS A 122 -11.11 8.39 -18.65
CA LYS A 122 -11.29 9.43 -17.62
C LYS A 122 -10.01 10.21 -17.30
N VAL A 123 -8.91 9.94 -18.00
CA VAL A 123 -7.60 10.52 -17.75
C VAL A 123 -7.37 11.73 -18.64
N SER A 124 -7.13 12.88 -18.02
CA SER A 124 -6.68 14.08 -18.72
C SER A 124 -5.15 14.09 -18.84
N TRP A 125 -4.67 13.80 -20.04
CA TRP A 125 -3.24 13.71 -20.36
C TRP A 125 -2.47 15.00 -20.09
N HIS A 126 -3.13 16.17 -20.20
CA HIS A 126 -2.54 17.46 -19.84
C HIS A 126 -2.13 17.52 -18.37
N PHE A 127 -3.01 17.06 -17.46
CA PHE A 127 -2.68 17.01 -16.04
C PHE A 127 -1.65 15.91 -15.76
N VAL A 128 -1.69 14.77 -16.46
CA VAL A 128 -0.69 13.71 -16.30
C VAL A 128 0.72 14.22 -16.62
N ALA A 129 0.88 14.96 -17.72
CA ALA A 129 2.17 15.52 -18.13
C ALA A 129 2.79 16.46 -17.08
N LEU A 130 1.96 17.17 -16.30
CA LEU A 130 2.41 18.05 -15.21
C LEU A 130 2.61 17.31 -13.88
N LEU A 131 1.70 16.39 -13.56
CA LEU A 131 1.70 15.67 -12.30
C LEU A 131 2.79 14.61 -12.24
N MET A 132 3.08 13.89 -13.34
CA MET A 132 4.09 12.83 -13.35
C MET A 132 5.49 13.33 -12.95
N PRO A 133 6.06 14.40 -13.57
CA PRO A 133 7.36 14.91 -13.16
C PRO A 133 7.36 15.43 -11.73
N SER A 134 6.30 16.13 -11.32
CA SER A 134 6.15 16.68 -9.97
C SER A 134 6.10 15.59 -8.91
N PHE A 135 5.36 14.51 -9.18
CA PHE A 135 5.25 13.35 -8.31
C PHE A 135 6.56 12.56 -8.25
N ALA A 136 7.25 12.40 -9.38
CA ALA A 136 8.55 11.73 -9.44
C ALA A 136 9.62 12.51 -8.65
N LEU A 137 9.69 13.83 -8.85
CA LEU A 137 10.61 14.71 -8.11
C LEU A 137 10.28 14.73 -6.62
N GLY A 138 9.01 14.91 -6.25
CA GLY A 138 8.57 14.91 -4.86
C GLY A 138 8.83 13.58 -4.17
N GLY A 139 8.58 12.46 -4.85
CA GLY A 139 8.89 11.12 -4.36
C GLY A 139 10.38 10.88 -4.17
N TYR A 140 11.21 11.30 -5.14
CA TYR A 140 12.66 11.15 -5.06
C TYR A 140 13.26 12.00 -3.94
N VAL A 141 12.93 13.30 -3.90
CA VAL A 141 13.41 14.23 -2.87
C VAL A 141 12.89 13.80 -1.50
N GLY A 142 11.61 13.47 -1.38
CA GLY A 142 11.02 12.99 -0.13
C GLY A 142 11.69 11.72 0.38
N ALA A 143 11.97 10.75 -0.50
CA ALA A 143 12.70 9.54 -0.13
C ALA A 143 14.12 9.89 0.34
N ARG A 144 14.85 10.75 -0.37
CA ARG A 144 16.22 11.16 0.00
C ARG A 144 16.27 11.90 1.32
N VAL A 145 15.34 12.83 1.55
CA VAL A 145 15.22 13.57 2.81
C VAL A 145 14.84 12.63 3.95
N SER A 146 14.00 11.63 3.71
CA SER A 146 13.60 10.65 4.73
C SER A 146 14.78 9.85 5.29
N LEU A 147 15.86 9.67 4.51
CA LEU A 147 17.07 8.95 4.92
C LEU A 147 17.97 9.77 5.85
N ILE A 148 17.77 11.09 5.93
CA ILE A 148 18.53 11.99 6.82
C ILE A 148 18.08 11.82 8.27
N PHE A 149 16.79 11.54 8.48
CA PHE A 149 16.20 11.44 9.80
C PHE A 149 16.18 9.99 10.31
N PRO A 150 16.25 9.77 11.64
CA PRO A 150 16.06 8.44 12.19
C PRO A 150 14.69 7.86 11.79
N PRO A 151 14.59 6.57 11.40
CA PRO A 151 13.34 5.97 10.89
C PRO A 151 12.14 6.13 11.83
N ARG A 152 12.38 6.17 13.15
CA ARG A 152 11.35 6.39 14.17
C ARG A 152 10.67 7.75 14.02
N TRP A 153 11.42 8.82 13.76
CA TRP A 153 10.88 10.17 13.60
C TRP A 153 10.07 10.30 12.32
N VAL A 154 10.57 9.74 11.22
CA VAL A 154 9.83 9.68 9.95
C VAL A 154 8.51 8.94 10.13
N LYS A 155 8.54 7.79 10.82
CA LYS A 155 7.33 7.01 11.12
C LYS A 155 6.33 7.80 11.97
N VAL A 156 6.77 8.42 13.07
CA VAL A 156 5.89 9.22 13.94
C VAL A 156 5.30 10.40 13.17
N PHE A 157 6.10 11.09 12.36
CA PHE A 157 5.63 12.17 11.51
C PHE A 157 4.53 11.71 10.55
N ILE A 158 4.73 10.61 9.82
CA ILE A 158 3.70 10.07 8.90
C ILE A 158 2.43 9.70 9.66
N ILE A 159 2.54 9.12 10.86
CA ILE A 159 1.38 8.77 11.70
C ILE A 159 0.62 10.02 12.11
N LEU A 160 1.29 11.00 12.71
CA LEU A 160 0.66 12.26 13.15
C LEU A 160 -0.01 12.96 11.97
N TRP A 161 0.67 12.97 10.82
CA TRP A 161 0.17 13.66 9.64
C TRP A 161 -1.01 12.95 8.99
N GLY A 162 -0.97 11.61 8.94
CA GLY A 162 -2.10 10.80 8.52
C GLY A 162 -3.30 10.91 9.46
N VAL A 163 -3.10 10.92 10.78
CA VAL A 163 -4.19 11.16 11.75
C VAL A 163 -4.80 12.54 11.52
N PHE A 164 -3.99 13.58 11.38
CA PHE A 164 -4.47 14.94 11.13
C PHE A 164 -5.31 15.02 9.85
N ILE A 165 -4.79 14.53 8.72
CA ILE A 165 -5.50 14.59 7.44
C ILE A 165 -6.76 13.72 7.48
N GLY A 166 -6.67 12.52 8.06
CA GLY A 166 -7.79 11.62 8.25
C GLY A 166 -8.91 12.27 9.06
N SER A 167 -8.58 12.89 10.20
CA SER A 167 -9.54 13.63 11.04
C SER A 167 -10.12 14.84 10.31
N TYR A 168 -9.29 15.62 9.60
CA TYR A 168 -9.77 16.77 8.83
C TYR A 168 -10.78 16.37 7.76
N LEU A 169 -10.49 15.31 6.99
CA LEU A 169 -11.39 14.79 5.97
C LEU A 169 -12.62 14.07 6.55
N PHE A 170 -12.54 13.56 7.77
CA PHE A 170 -13.69 12.94 8.44
C PHE A 170 -14.72 13.98 8.89
N VAL A 171 -14.27 15.18 9.24
CA VAL A 171 -15.14 16.28 9.72
C VAL A 171 -15.74 17.10 8.57
N LYS A 172 -15.20 17.03 7.35
CA LYS A 172 -15.55 17.89 6.20
C LYS A 172 -16.05 17.14 4.96
#